data_AF-A0A6G1IIP7-F1
#
_entry.id   AF-A0A6G1IIP7-F1
#
_cell.length_a   1.000
_cell.length_b   1.000
_cell.length_c   1.000
_cell.angle_alpha   90.00
_cell.angle_beta   90.00
_cell.angle_gamma   90.00
#
_symmetry.space_group_name_H-M   'P 1'
#
loop_
_entity.id
_entity.type
_entity.pdbx_description
1 polymer ?
#
loop_
_entity_poly.entity_id
_entity_poly.type
_entity_poly.pdbx_seq_one_letter_code
_entity_poly.pdbx_strand_id
1 'polypeptide(L)'
;MSVRRASTALLAQRSVHIRIVPRPANIGESREIFRILQRFGEMTMYKHLKYEYHNPADNIALAIYREADSAQQAIRNSPLRFSIDILTKENKTDLQELEEVQEEDAAIPQPPSKDGIDEMLRPSALTNPNSAATATDDPFAAPARFKNPLIPTPTSPPPMPFAPNPSASSHTSYKKYFQVTIDRSRVIHQDFVERQPLWKQFNPMKSMAQTVLAKTVPHIGLSDVGKRPPDAHRTPNKVLKQMSDYIDKRMPSLVEMWGEGGRGKTEGDRLP
;
A
#
# COMPACT_ATOMS: atom_id res chain seq x y z
N MET A 1 22.45 9.21 23.54
CA MET A 1 21.58 8.01 23.64
C MET A 1 20.07 8.32 23.56
N SER A 2 19.57 9.50 23.94
CA SER A 2 18.12 9.79 24.06
C SER A 2 17.35 9.89 22.72
N VAL A 3 17.91 10.57 21.71
CA VAL A 3 17.20 10.91 20.46
C VAL A 3 16.71 9.69 19.66
N ARG A 4 17.44 8.57 19.72
CA ARG A 4 17.08 7.35 18.98
C ARG A 4 15.90 6.59 19.61
N ARG A 5 15.70 6.67 20.93
CA ARG A 5 14.52 6.06 21.56
C ARG A 5 13.25 6.81 21.22
N ALA A 6 13.35 8.14 21.05
CA ALA A 6 12.22 8.97 20.66
C ALA A 6 11.74 8.63 19.23
N SER A 7 12.65 8.51 18.26
CA SER A 7 12.27 8.20 16.88
C SER A 7 11.66 6.80 16.72
N THR A 8 12.20 5.80 17.42
CA THR A 8 11.66 4.43 17.39
C THR A 8 10.30 4.34 18.07
N ALA A 9 10.12 5.06 19.19
CA ALA A 9 8.83 5.14 19.87
C ALA A 9 7.75 5.77 18.99
N LEU A 10 8.08 6.81 18.21
CA LEU A 10 7.15 7.44 17.27
C LEU A 10 6.73 6.49 16.14
N LEU A 11 7.67 5.69 15.60
CA LEU A 11 7.33 4.70 14.57
C LEU A 11 6.45 3.58 15.13
N ALA A 12 6.73 3.11 16.34
CA ALA A 12 5.89 2.11 17.00
C ALA A 12 4.47 2.64 17.25
N GLN A 13 4.32 3.90 17.67
CA GLN A 13 3.03 4.55 17.92
C GLN A 13 2.14 4.66 16.67
N ARG A 14 2.76 4.80 15.49
CA ARG A 14 2.05 4.85 14.19
C ARG A 14 1.66 3.48 13.65
N SER A 15 2.24 2.42 14.21
CA SER A 15 2.14 1.07 13.69
C SER A 15 1.15 0.23 14.50
N VAL A 16 0.35 -0.56 13.79
CA VAL A 16 -0.85 -1.18 14.35
C VAL A 16 -0.94 -2.63 13.88
N HIS A 17 -1.29 -3.49 14.82
CA HIS A 17 -1.54 -4.90 14.57
C HIS A 17 -3.02 -5.13 14.36
N ILE A 18 -3.39 -5.81 13.28
CA ILE A 18 -4.78 -6.00 12.89
C ILE A 18 -5.08 -7.49 12.86
N ARG A 19 -6.12 -7.89 13.58
CA ARG A 19 -6.66 -9.25 13.57
C ARG A 19 -8.04 -9.25 12.91
N ILE A 20 -8.19 -10.07 11.88
CA ILE A 20 -9.39 -10.12 11.02
C ILE A 20 -10.07 -11.47 11.23
N VAL A 21 -11.36 -11.46 11.56
CA VAL A 21 -12.18 -12.66 11.72
C VAL A 21 -13.52 -12.45 10.99
N PRO A 22 -13.90 -13.29 10.00
CA PRO A 22 -13.20 -14.46 9.47
C PRO A 22 -12.06 -14.09 8.51
N ARG A 23 -11.28 -15.10 8.08
CA ARG A 23 -10.18 -14.93 7.11
C ARG A 23 -10.65 -14.27 5.81
N PRO A 24 -9.93 -13.25 5.30
CA PRO A 24 -10.18 -12.74 3.96
C PRO A 24 -9.75 -13.78 2.92
N ALA A 25 -10.70 -14.26 2.11
CA ALA A 25 -10.47 -15.22 1.05
C ALA A 25 -10.03 -14.54 -0.25
N ASN A 26 -10.60 -13.36 -0.53
CA ASN A 26 -10.42 -12.64 -1.79
C ASN A 26 -9.65 -11.33 -1.60
N ILE A 27 -8.97 -10.90 -2.67
CA ILE A 27 -8.29 -9.58 -2.67
C ILE A 27 -9.29 -8.43 -2.54
N GLY A 28 -10.50 -8.59 -3.06
CA GLY A 28 -11.60 -7.62 -2.89
C GLY A 28 -11.97 -7.41 -1.42
N GLU A 29 -12.07 -8.49 -0.64
CA GLU A 29 -12.35 -8.40 0.80
C GLU A 29 -11.25 -7.63 1.55
N SER A 30 -9.99 -7.92 1.22
CA SER A 30 -8.85 -7.20 1.80
C SER A 30 -8.83 -5.71 1.43
N ARG A 31 -9.24 -5.36 0.19
CA ARG A 31 -9.34 -3.95 -0.23
C ARG A 31 -10.45 -3.20 0.49
N GLU A 32 -11.58 -3.83 0.78
CA GLU A 32 -12.62 -3.20 1.59
C GLU A 32 -12.19 -3.00 3.04
N ILE A 33 -11.52 -3.98 3.65
CA ILE A 33 -10.89 -3.82 4.96
C ILE A 33 -9.94 -2.61 4.95
N PHE A 34 -9.08 -2.51 3.92
CA PHE A 34 -8.19 -1.37 3.76
C PHE A 34 -8.94 -0.03 3.65
N ARG A 35 -10.01 0.03 2.85
CA ARG A 35 -10.85 1.24 2.71
C ARG A 35 -11.45 1.70 4.03
N ILE A 36 -11.89 0.75 4.87
CA ILE A 36 -12.44 1.05 6.19
C ILE A 36 -11.35 1.60 7.12
N LEU A 37 -10.17 0.97 7.12
CA LEU A 37 -9.03 1.42 7.93
C LEU A 37 -8.50 2.79 7.49
N GLN A 38 -8.59 3.10 6.20
CA GLN A 38 -8.20 4.40 5.64
C GLN A 38 -9.12 5.55 6.09
N ARG A 39 -10.35 5.28 6.58
CA ARG A 39 -11.25 6.31 7.10
C ARG A 39 -10.70 7.01 8.35
N PHE A 40 -9.83 6.35 9.11
CA PHE A 40 -9.20 6.91 10.30
C PHE A 40 -7.95 7.74 9.99
N GLY A 41 -7.43 7.65 8.76
CA GLY A 41 -6.29 8.45 8.30
C GLY A 41 -5.51 7.77 7.18
N GLU A 42 -4.56 8.52 6.64
CA GLU A 42 -3.69 8.02 5.58
C GLU A 42 -2.76 6.92 6.09
N MET A 43 -2.73 5.82 5.36
CA MET A 43 -1.86 4.69 5.63
C MET A 43 -0.65 4.74 4.72
N THR A 44 0.54 4.74 5.31
CA THR A 44 1.79 4.57 4.56
C THR A 44 1.91 3.15 4.04
N MET A 45 1.40 2.18 4.80
CA MET A 45 1.55 0.78 4.45
C MET A 45 0.44 -0.09 5.01
N TYR A 46 0.05 -1.07 4.20
CA TYR A 46 -0.82 -2.16 4.58
C TYR A 46 -0.25 -3.47 4.03
N LYS A 47 0.02 -4.44 4.91
CA LYS A 47 0.56 -5.75 4.52
C LYS A 47 -0.22 -6.87 5.19
N HIS A 48 -0.72 -7.80 4.38
CA HIS A 48 -1.34 -9.03 4.87
C HIS A 48 -0.29 -10.11 5.08
N LEU A 49 -0.29 -10.78 6.25
CA LEU A 49 0.78 -11.74 6.62
C LEU A 49 0.56 -13.18 6.11
N LYS A 50 -0.52 -13.44 5.36
CA LYS A 50 -0.80 -14.75 4.72
C LYS A 50 0.38 -15.27 3.88
N TYR A 51 1.06 -14.38 3.15
CA TYR A 51 2.14 -14.75 2.22
C TYR A 51 3.53 -14.49 2.80
N GLU A 52 3.64 -14.36 4.13
CA GLU A 52 4.94 -14.20 4.77
C GLU A 52 5.71 -15.52 4.76
N TYR A 53 6.90 -15.53 4.18
CA TYR A 53 7.71 -16.73 3.98
C TYR A 53 8.06 -17.45 5.29
N HIS A 54 8.41 -16.69 6.33
CA HIS A 54 8.89 -17.26 7.60
C HIS A 54 7.80 -17.56 8.63
N ASN A 55 6.67 -16.85 8.58
CA ASN A 55 5.60 -17.01 9.55
C ASN A 55 4.27 -16.57 8.94
N PRO A 56 3.64 -17.42 8.11
CA PRO A 56 2.38 -17.10 7.48
C PRO A 56 1.29 -16.99 8.55
N ALA A 57 0.63 -15.83 8.62
CA ALA A 57 -0.49 -15.60 9.52
C ALA A 57 -1.72 -15.14 8.73
N ASP A 58 -2.69 -16.04 8.62
CA ASP A 58 -3.84 -15.89 7.72
C ASP A 58 -4.89 -14.87 8.15
N ASN A 59 -4.96 -14.58 9.45
CA ASN A 59 -5.96 -13.68 10.04
C ASN A 59 -5.34 -12.37 10.51
N ILE A 60 -4.11 -12.08 10.09
CA ILE A 60 -3.32 -10.98 10.63
C ILE A 60 -2.84 -10.08 9.50
N ALA A 61 -3.04 -8.78 9.69
CA ALA A 61 -2.49 -7.75 8.85
C ALA A 61 -1.70 -6.73 9.69
N LEU A 62 -0.75 -6.09 9.04
CA LEU A 62 0.05 -5.01 9.59
C LEU A 62 -0.32 -3.70 8.88
N ALA A 63 -0.51 -2.65 9.67
CA ALA A 63 -0.79 -1.32 9.18
C ALA A 63 0.20 -0.32 9.77
N ILE A 64 0.67 0.61 8.96
CA ILE A 64 1.48 1.75 9.40
C ILE A 64 0.79 3.02 8.91
N TYR A 65 0.33 3.83 9.85
CA TYR A 65 -0.28 5.13 9.55
C TYR A 65 0.76 6.20 9.32
N ARG A 66 0.38 7.24 8.57
CA ARG A 66 1.20 8.44 8.39
C ARG A 66 1.37 9.21 9.71
N GLU A 67 0.30 9.29 10.50
CA GLU A 67 0.25 10.02 11.76
C GLU A 67 -0.04 9.08 12.94
N ALA A 68 0.44 9.44 14.12
CA ALA A 68 0.20 8.65 15.34
C ALA A 68 -1.24 8.80 15.85
N ASP A 69 -1.86 9.95 15.62
CA ASP A 69 -3.22 10.23 16.04
C ASP A 69 -4.23 9.37 15.29
N SER A 70 -4.05 9.18 13.98
CA SER A 70 -4.86 8.26 13.17
C SER A 70 -4.80 6.81 13.67
N ALA A 71 -3.60 6.34 14.03
CA ALA A 71 -3.43 5.02 14.62
C ALA A 71 -4.16 4.90 15.96
N GLN A 72 -4.08 5.93 16.81
CA GLN A 72 -4.77 5.96 18.09
C GLN A 72 -6.30 6.02 17.94
N GLN A 73 -6.81 6.75 16.94
CA GLN A 73 -8.23 6.78 16.62
C GLN A 73 -8.72 5.41 16.14
N ALA A 74 -7.96 4.72 15.29
CA ALA A 74 -8.28 3.36 14.85
C ALA A 74 -8.35 2.38 16.05
N ILE A 75 -7.38 2.46 16.97
CA ILE A 75 -7.37 1.64 18.21
C ILE A 75 -8.58 1.95 19.10
N ARG A 76 -8.96 3.23 19.26
CA ARG A 76 -10.14 3.63 20.07
C ARG A 76 -11.46 3.10 19.51
N ASN A 77 -11.56 2.96 18.19
CA ASN A 77 -12.75 2.42 17.52
C ASN A 77 -12.72 0.89 17.38
N SER A 78 -11.68 0.22 17.91
CA SER A 78 -11.60 -1.23 17.95
C SER A 78 -12.61 -1.81 18.94
N PRO A 79 -13.34 -2.91 18.61
CA PRO A 79 -13.33 -3.67 17.36
C PRO A 79 -14.30 -3.14 16.30
N LEU A 80 -13.89 -3.15 15.04
CA LEU A 80 -14.72 -2.73 13.90
C LEU A 80 -15.53 -3.91 13.36
N ARG A 81 -16.83 -3.72 13.18
CA ARG A 81 -17.74 -4.72 12.60
C ARG A 81 -18.40 -4.17 11.35
N PHE A 82 -18.34 -4.90 10.25
CA PHE A 82 -18.97 -4.51 8.99
C PHE A 82 -19.31 -5.73 8.14
N SER A 83 -20.19 -5.54 7.15
CA SER A 83 -20.51 -6.56 6.15
C SER A 83 -20.00 -6.12 4.78
N ILE A 84 -19.52 -7.09 4.00
CA ILE A 84 -19.19 -6.90 2.58
C ILE A 84 -20.27 -7.62 1.77
N ASP A 85 -20.85 -6.91 0.81
CA ASP A 85 -21.78 -7.47 -0.17
C ASP A 85 -20.97 -8.01 -1.36
N ILE A 86 -20.93 -9.33 -1.51
CA ILE A 86 -20.17 -9.97 -2.57
C ILE A 86 -21.11 -10.25 -3.74
N LEU A 87 -20.92 -9.50 -4.82
CA LEU A 87 -21.64 -9.71 -6.08
C LEU A 87 -20.94 -10.83 -6.87
N THR A 88 -21.37 -12.07 -6.66
CA THR A 88 -20.99 -13.19 -7.53
C THR A 88 -21.75 -13.08 -8.84
N LYS A 89 -21.04 -12.78 -9.93
CA LYS A 89 -21.55 -13.04 -11.28
C LYS A 89 -21.34 -14.52 -11.54
N GLU A 90 -22.43 -15.31 -11.56
CA GLU A 90 -22.35 -16.69 -12.06
C GLU A 90 -22.11 -16.64 -13.57
N ASN A 91 -20.85 -16.63 -14.00
CA ASN A 91 -20.50 -17.03 -15.37
C ASN A 91 -20.49 -18.56 -15.40
N LYS A 92 -21.62 -19.16 -15.75
CA LYS A 92 -21.73 -20.59 -16.08
C LYS A 92 -21.38 -20.79 -17.57
N THR A 93 -20.09 -20.66 -17.90
CA THR A 93 -19.40 -20.95 -19.19
C THR A 93 -18.00 -20.32 -18.99
N ASP A 94 -16.84 -21.00 -18.99
CA ASP A 94 -16.39 -22.23 -19.61
C ASP A 94 -15.38 -22.94 -18.69
N LEU A 95 -15.58 -24.23 -18.45
CA LEU A 95 -14.57 -25.16 -17.94
C LEU A 95 -14.25 -26.11 -19.09
N GLN A 96 -13.37 -25.68 -20.00
CA GLN A 96 -12.67 -26.56 -20.95
C GLN A 96 -11.53 -25.80 -21.62
N GLU A 97 -10.34 -25.94 -21.04
CA GLU A 97 -9.00 -25.92 -21.67
C GLU A 97 -7.99 -25.43 -20.65
N LEU A 98 -7.34 -26.38 -19.97
CA LEU A 98 -6.02 -26.23 -19.38
C LEU A 98 -5.51 -27.65 -19.10
N GLU A 99 -5.08 -28.34 -20.15
CA GLU A 99 -4.12 -29.45 -20.06
C GLU A 99 -3.33 -29.53 -21.39
N GLU A 100 -2.01 -29.64 -21.27
CA GLU A 100 -0.94 -29.74 -22.30
C GLU A 100 -0.66 -28.46 -23.11
N VAL A 101 0.56 -27.90 -23.15
CA VAL A 101 1.82 -28.54 -23.58
C VAL A 101 3.05 -27.99 -22.81
N GLN A 102 4.02 -28.88 -22.63
CA GLN A 102 5.38 -28.72 -22.09
C GLN A 102 6.30 -27.74 -22.86
N GLU A 103 7.32 -27.27 -22.13
CA GLU A 103 8.72 -26.96 -22.51
C GLU A 103 9.03 -26.61 -23.98
N GLU A 104 9.61 -25.41 -24.22
CA GLU A 104 10.96 -25.23 -24.81
C GLU A 104 11.33 -23.74 -25.00
N ASP A 105 12.63 -23.55 -25.25
CA ASP A 105 13.50 -22.39 -25.09
C ASP A 105 13.35 -21.19 -26.05
N ALA A 106 14.02 -20.10 -25.64
CA ALA A 106 14.68 -19.06 -26.46
C ALA A 106 13.88 -17.93 -27.19
N ALA A 107 14.07 -16.71 -26.65
CA ALA A 107 14.41 -15.44 -27.32
C ALA A 107 13.64 -14.93 -28.56
N ILE A 108 12.93 -13.79 -28.41
CA ILE A 108 13.13 -12.44 -29.04
C ILE A 108 11.84 -11.59 -28.87
N PRO A 109 11.91 -10.29 -28.50
CA PRO A 109 10.75 -9.41 -28.41
C PRO A 109 10.32 -8.82 -29.78
N GLN A 110 9.03 -8.91 -30.13
CA GLN A 110 8.43 -8.22 -31.27
C GLN A 110 7.80 -6.87 -30.86
N PRO A 111 7.83 -5.84 -31.74
CA PRO A 111 7.33 -4.48 -31.45
C PRO A 111 5.80 -4.33 -31.60
N PRO A 112 5.19 -3.29 -30.98
CA PRO A 112 3.75 -3.09 -30.97
C PRO A 112 3.18 -2.71 -32.34
N SER A 113 2.11 -3.41 -32.74
CA SER A 113 1.31 -3.16 -33.93
C SER A 113 0.51 -1.86 -33.85
N LYS A 114 0.38 -1.24 -35.02
CA LYS A 114 -0.32 0.01 -35.31
C LYS A 114 -1.83 -0.25 -35.41
N ASP A 115 -2.60 0.12 -34.39
CA ASP A 115 -4.06 0.24 -34.48
C ASP A 115 -4.51 1.57 -33.85
N GLY A 116 -4.09 2.67 -34.47
CA GLY A 116 -4.32 4.05 -33.98
C GLY A 116 -5.16 4.92 -34.91
N ILE A 117 -5.90 4.34 -35.86
CA ILE A 117 -6.64 5.10 -36.88
C ILE A 117 -8.16 4.92 -36.76
N ASP A 118 -8.62 3.78 -36.22
CA ASP A 118 -10.06 3.51 -36.02
C ASP A 118 -10.68 4.26 -34.83
N GLU A 119 -9.87 4.76 -33.88
CA GLU A 119 -10.36 5.66 -32.83
C GLU A 119 -10.60 7.10 -33.32
N MET A 120 -9.98 7.53 -34.44
CA MET A 120 -10.16 8.88 -34.98
C MET A 120 -11.40 9.03 -35.88
N LEU A 121 -12.00 7.94 -36.36
CA LEU A 121 -13.17 7.95 -37.24
C LEU A 121 -14.49 7.71 -36.51
N ARG A 122 -14.46 7.52 -35.18
CA ARG A 122 -15.67 7.29 -34.40
C ARG A 122 -16.32 8.65 -34.06
N PRO A 123 -17.54 8.95 -34.54
CA PRO A 123 -18.21 10.22 -34.20
C PRO A 123 -18.51 10.28 -32.69
N SER A 124 -17.92 11.27 -32.03
CA SER A 124 -18.03 11.55 -30.60
C SER A 124 -19.47 11.87 -30.19
N ALA A 125 -20.03 11.10 -29.26
CA ALA A 125 -21.26 11.43 -28.54
C ALA A 125 -20.92 12.25 -27.29
N LEU A 126 -20.88 13.58 -27.43
CA LEU A 126 -20.95 14.53 -26.33
C LEU A 126 -22.43 14.79 -25.98
N THR A 127 -22.82 14.58 -24.71
CA THR A 127 -23.94 15.20 -23.95
C THR A 127 -24.07 14.40 -22.65
N ASN A 128 -24.31 14.96 -21.45
CA ASN A 128 -24.46 16.34 -21.02
C ASN A 128 -24.16 16.42 -19.50
N PRO A 129 -23.65 17.57 -19.00
CA PRO A 129 -23.44 17.85 -17.59
C PRO A 129 -24.77 18.26 -16.93
N ASN A 130 -25.11 17.68 -15.79
CA ASN A 130 -26.20 18.14 -14.93
C ASN A 130 -25.70 18.18 -13.48
N SER A 131 -25.17 19.35 -13.08
CA SER A 131 -24.95 19.71 -11.68
C SER A 131 -25.29 21.18 -11.49
N ALA A 132 -26.54 21.39 -11.07
CA ALA A 132 -27.07 22.42 -10.18
C ALA A 132 -26.49 23.85 -10.22
N ALA A 133 -27.38 24.78 -10.58
CA ALA A 133 -27.26 26.20 -10.32
C ALA A 133 -27.35 26.52 -8.82
N THR A 134 -26.62 27.54 -8.38
CA THR A 134 -26.97 28.33 -7.18
C THR A 134 -26.51 29.77 -7.40
N ALA A 135 -27.48 30.67 -7.62
CA ALA A 135 -27.30 32.12 -7.54
C ALA A 135 -28.53 32.71 -6.84
N THR A 136 -28.27 33.31 -5.69
CA THR A 136 -28.83 34.57 -5.12
C THR A 136 -30.34 34.87 -5.20
N ASP A 137 -30.93 35.03 -4.02
CA ASP A 137 -31.82 36.10 -3.50
C ASP A 137 -32.85 36.79 -4.44
N ASP A 138 -34.15 36.62 -4.18
CA ASP A 138 -34.98 37.56 -3.38
C ASP A 138 -36.50 37.19 -3.41
N PRO A 139 -37.35 37.71 -2.48
CA PRO A 139 -38.71 37.22 -2.21
C PRO A 139 -39.84 38.16 -2.67
N PHE A 140 -40.98 37.62 -3.15
CA PHE A 140 -42.32 38.23 -2.94
C PHE A 140 -43.50 37.32 -3.35
N ALA A 141 -44.52 37.29 -2.45
CA ALA A 141 -45.96 37.06 -2.68
C ALA A 141 -46.54 35.72 -3.22
N ALA A 142 -47.10 34.92 -2.30
CA ALA A 142 -48.52 34.51 -2.14
C ALA A 142 -49.44 34.06 -3.33
N PRO A 143 -50.51 33.26 -3.04
CA PRO A 143 -50.84 32.04 -3.81
C PRO A 143 -52.25 31.99 -4.44
N ALA A 144 -52.46 31.13 -5.46
CA ALA A 144 -53.75 30.51 -5.83
C ALA A 144 -53.50 29.34 -6.82
N ARG A 145 -53.86 28.09 -6.49
CA ARG A 145 -55.15 27.40 -6.78
C ARG A 145 -55.42 27.25 -8.29
N PHE A 146 -55.36 26.03 -8.85
CA PHE A 146 -56.34 25.45 -9.79
C PHE A 146 -56.04 23.95 -10.06
N LYS A 147 -57.11 23.20 -10.36
CA LYS A 147 -57.23 21.74 -10.43
C LYS A 147 -57.13 21.24 -11.89
N ASN A 148 -56.45 20.10 -12.10
CA ASN A 148 -56.67 19.02 -13.12
C ASN A 148 -56.70 19.39 -14.64
N PRO A 149 -56.69 18.44 -15.63
CA PRO A 149 -56.72 16.96 -15.58
C PRO A 149 -55.74 16.19 -16.54
N LEU A 150 -55.67 14.87 -16.32
CA LEU A 150 -55.41 13.73 -17.22
C LEU A 150 -54.57 13.91 -18.51
N ILE A 151 -53.44 13.22 -18.58
CA ILE A 151 -52.78 12.79 -19.83
C ILE A 151 -52.72 11.25 -19.83
N PRO A 152 -53.18 10.57 -20.91
CA PRO A 152 -53.21 9.11 -20.99
C PRO A 152 -51.80 8.55 -21.21
N THR A 153 -51.52 7.44 -20.55
CA THR A 153 -50.29 6.64 -20.66
C THR A 153 -50.11 6.08 -22.09
N PRO A 154 -48.93 6.19 -22.72
CA PRO A 154 -48.65 5.45 -23.95
C PRO A 154 -48.42 3.97 -23.63
N THR A 155 -49.23 3.14 -24.27
CA THR A 155 -49.13 1.69 -24.34
C THR A 155 -47.73 1.26 -24.80
N SER A 156 -47.04 0.50 -23.95
CA SER A 156 -45.76 -0.13 -24.30
C SER A 156 -45.98 -1.21 -25.38
N PRO A 157 -45.19 -1.23 -26.47
CA PRO A 157 -45.33 -2.24 -27.52
C PRO A 157 -44.93 -3.64 -27.02
N PRO A 158 -45.51 -4.72 -27.59
CA PRO A 158 -45.23 -6.08 -27.17
C PRO A 158 -43.74 -6.43 -27.37
N PRO A 159 -43.10 -7.13 -26.42
CA PRO A 159 -41.68 -7.45 -26.49
C PRO A 159 -41.38 -8.40 -27.65
N MET A 160 -40.32 -8.11 -28.42
CA MET A 160 -39.89 -8.94 -29.54
C MET A 160 -39.42 -10.34 -29.08
N PRO A 161 -39.67 -11.40 -29.87
CA PRO A 161 -39.43 -12.81 -29.48
C PRO A 161 -37.94 -13.19 -29.32
N PHE A 162 -37.00 -12.29 -29.64
CA PHE A 162 -35.56 -12.51 -29.54
C PHE A 162 -34.82 -11.46 -28.70
N ALA A 163 -35.54 -10.62 -27.96
CA ALA A 163 -34.87 -9.76 -26.99
C ALA A 163 -34.26 -10.65 -25.89
N PRO A 164 -32.94 -10.55 -25.60
CA PRO A 164 -32.35 -11.29 -24.50
C PRO A 164 -33.11 -10.91 -23.22
N ASN A 165 -33.73 -11.90 -22.60
CA ASN A 165 -34.63 -11.69 -21.47
C ASN A 165 -33.85 -10.97 -20.34
N PRO A 166 -34.16 -9.69 -20.01
CA PRO A 166 -33.37 -8.92 -19.04
C PRO A 166 -33.52 -9.44 -17.61
N SER A 167 -34.33 -10.49 -17.37
CA SER A 167 -34.64 -11.01 -16.04
C SER A 167 -33.76 -12.16 -15.55
N ALA A 168 -32.72 -12.58 -16.27
CA ALA A 168 -31.97 -13.82 -15.94
C ALA A 168 -30.54 -13.63 -15.39
N SER A 169 -30.07 -12.39 -15.14
CA SER A 169 -28.86 -12.21 -14.33
C SER A 169 -29.23 -12.10 -12.85
N SER A 170 -29.67 -13.20 -12.25
CA SER A 170 -29.87 -13.27 -10.80
C SER A 170 -28.50 -13.22 -10.12
N HIS A 171 -27.99 -12.00 -9.89
CA HIS A 171 -26.80 -11.80 -9.08
C HIS A 171 -27.11 -12.22 -7.65
N THR A 172 -26.71 -13.44 -7.29
CA THR A 172 -26.76 -13.90 -5.91
C THR A 172 -25.74 -13.09 -5.10
N SER A 173 -26.23 -12.07 -4.41
CA SER A 173 -25.46 -11.28 -3.46
C SER A 173 -25.52 -11.96 -2.09
N TYR A 174 -24.37 -12.31 -1.54
CA TYR A 174 -24.29 -12.77 -0.15
C TYR A 174 -23.50 -11.78 0.70
N LYS A 175 -23.98 -11.58 1.93
CA LYS A 175 -23.36 -10.67 2.90
C LYS A 175 -22.43 -11.45 3.81
N LYS A 176 -21.16 -11.07 3.84
CA LYS A 176 -20.16 -11.66 4.74
C LYS A 176 -19.77 -10.65 5.81
N TYR A 177 -19.98 -11.01 7.07
CA TYR A 177 -19.64 -10.17 8.21
C TYR A 177 -18.17 -10.35 8.61
N PHE A 178 -17.49 -9.25 8.89
CA PHE A 178 -16.13 -9.20 9.38
C PHE A 178 -16.07 -8.44 10.69
N GLN A 179 -15.26 -8.97 11.60
CA GLN A 179 -14.81 -8.30 12.81
C GLN A 179 -13.29 -8.07 12.68
N VAL A 180 -12.90 -6.81 12.75
CA VAL A 180 -11.51 -6.38 12.70
C VAL A 180 -11.14 -5.81 14.06
N THR A 181 -10.22 -6.49 14.75
CA THR A 181 -9.68 -6.04 16.04
C THR A 181 -8.33 -5.40 15.79
N ILE A 182 -8.16 -4.20 16.33
CA ILE A 182 -7.01 -3.35 16.12
C ILE A 182 -6.28 -3.20 17.46
N ASP A 183 -5.02 -3.64 17.50
CA ASP A 183 -4.17 -3.63 18.68
C ASP A 183 -2.94 -2.76 18.46
N ARG A 184 -2.47 -2.13 19.53
CA ARG A 184 -1.24 -1.33 19.50
C ARG A 184 -0.04 -2.23 19.29
N SER A 185 0.76 -1.94 18.27
CA SER A 185 1.99 -2.71 18.07
C SER A 185 3.04 -2.38 19.12
N ARG A 186 3.72 -3.43 19.59
CA ARG A 186 4.92 -3.32 20.43
C ARG A 186 6.21 -3.34 19.60
N VAL A 187 6.12 -3.64 18.30
CA VAL A 187 7.25 -3.88 17.42
C VAL A 187 7.28 -2.82 16.33
N ILE A 188 8.47 -2.37 15.95
CA ILE A 188 8.66 -1.43 14.83
C ILE A 188 8.42 -2.20 13.53
N HIS A 189 7.21 -2.10 12.98
CA HIS A 189 6.87 -2.80 11.72
C HIS A 189 7.60 -2.23 10.49
N GLN A 190 8.07 -0.99 10.57
CA GLN A 190 8.90 -0.37 9.52
C GLN A 190 10.16 -1.21 9.24
N ASP A 191 10.88 -1.63 10.28
CA ASP A 191 12.07 -2.47 10.16
C ASP A 191 11.76 -3.84 9.54
N PHE A 192 10.62 -4.42 9.90
CA PHE A 192 10.18 -5.70 9.35
C PHE A 192 9.97 -5.61 7.84
N VAL A 193 9.40 -4.49 7.40
CA VAL A 193 9.13 -4.28 5.97
C VAL A 193 10.41 -3.96 5.23
N GLU A 194 11.30 -3.15 5.79
CA GLU A 194 12.60 -2.81 5.20
C GLU A 194 13.55 -4.01 5.02
N ARG A 195 13.31 -5.11 5.73
CA ARG A 195 14.08 -6.35 5.61
C ARG A 195 13.54 -7.30 4.54
N GLN A 196 12.38 -7.00 3.96
CA GLN A 196 11.80 -7.87 2.96
C GLN A 196 12.66 -7.84 1.69
N PRO A 197 12.94 -8.99 1.05
CA PRO A 197 13.82 -9.05 -0.12
C PRO A 197 13.40 -8.13 -1.28
N LEU A 198 12.09 -7.85 -1.36
CA LEU A 198 11.48 -7.03 -2.40
C LEU A 198 11.35 -5.55 -2.01
N TRP A 199 11.76 -5.16 -0.79
CA TRP A 199 11.57 -3.79 -0.29
C TRP A 199 12.81 -2.92 -0.49
N LYS A 200 12.79 -2.13 -1.57
CA LYS A 200 13.91 -1.28 -2.03
C LYS A 200 15.16 -2.14 -2.29
N GLN A 201 16.20 -1.61 -2.94
CA GLN A 201 17.45 -2.35 -3.20
C GLN A 201 18.28 -2.59 -1.91
N PHE A 202 17.63 -3.01 -0.82
CA PHE A 202 18.29 -3.29 0.43
C PHE A 202 18.89 -4.70 0.35
N ASN A 203 20.13 -4.77 -0.14
CA ASN A 203 21.00 -5.86 0.23
C ASN A 203 21.41 -5.61 1.68
N PRO A 204 20.82 -6.30 2.69
CA PRO A 204 21.29 -6.15 4.06
C PRO A 204 22.80 -6.39 4.05
N MET A 205 23.60 -5.41 4.46
CA MET A 205 25.06 -5.54 4.47
C MET A 205 25.39 -6.82 5.23
N LYS A 206 25.86 -7.84 4.50
CA LYS A 206 26.16 -9.15 5.07
C LYS A 206 27.22 -8.93 6.13
N SER A 207 26.90 -9.23 7.39
CA SER A 207 27.90 -9.16 8.45
C SER A 207 29.06 -10.12 8.10
N MET A 208 30.30 -9.83 8.54
CA MET A 208 31.42 -10.76 8.31
C MET A 208 31.12 -12.19 8.81
N ALA A 209 30.34 -12.32 9.90
CA ALA A 209 29.90 -13.63 10.37
C ALA A 209 28.95 -14.31 9.39
N GLN A 210 28.03 -13.56 8.77
CA GLN A 210 27.10 -14.06 7.76
C GLN A 210 27.80 -14.41 6.45
N THR A 211 28.85 -13.68 6.04
CA THR A 211 29.65 -14.06 4.87
C THR A 211 30.46 -15.33 5.10
N VAL A 212 30.90 -15.58 6.34
CA VAL A 212 31.57 -16.82 6.72
C VAL A 212 30.57 -17.97 6.79
N LEU A 213 29.41 -17.78 7.44
CA LEU A 213 28.36 -18.80 7.53
C LEU A 213 27.76 -19.16 6.18
N ALA A 214 27.58 -18.18 5.28
CA ALA A 214 27.10 -18.43 3.92
C ALA A 214 28.06 -19.29 3.09
N LYS A 215 29.34 -19.39 3.46
CA LYS A 215 30.29 -20.31 2.82
C LYS A 215 30.19 -21.74 3.37
N THR A 216 29.83 -21.89 4.64
CA THR A 216 29.79 -23.18 5.32
C THR A 216 28.41 -23.84 5.23
N VAL A 217 27.34 -23.06 5.15
CA VAL A 217 25.97 -23.56 5.19
C VAL A 217 25.45 -23.80 3.76
N PRO A 218 24.99 -25.01 3.43
CA PRO A 218 24.68 -25.42 2.05
C PRO A 218 23.42 -24.79 1.45
N HIS A 219 22.62 -24.04 2.22
CA HIS A 219 21.34 -23.50 1.77
C HIS A 219 21.23 -21.99 1.99
N ILE A 220 20.74 -21.30 0.96
CA ILE A 220 20.55 -19.85 0.94
C ILE A 220 19.47 -19.46 1.97
N GLY A 221 19.77 -18.47 2.83
CA GLY A 221 18.85 -17.98 3.87
C GLY A 221 19.02 -18.59 5.27
N LEU A 222 19.68 -19.75 5.42
CA LEU A 222 20.03 -20.28 6.76
C LEU A 222 21.23 -19.55 7.40
N SER A 223 22.04 -18.86 6.59
CA SER A 223 23.10 -17.97 7.05
C SER A 223 22.58 -16.64 7.59
N ASP A 224 21.30 -16.31 7.39
CA ASP A 224 20.75 -15.02 7.75
C ASP A 224 20.48 -14.95 9.25
N VAL A 225 21.48 -14.47 9.99
CA VAL A 225 21.39 -14.13 11.42
C VAL A 225 20.56 -12.85 11.60
N GLY A 226 19.32 -12.85 11.10
CA GLY A 226 18.38 -11.73 11.15
C GLY A 226 17.74 -11.54 12.53
N LYS A 227 17.85 -12.53 13.42
CA LYS A 227 17.35 -12.46 14.80
C LYS A 227 18.45 -12.01 15.75
N ARG A 228 18.81 -10.72 15.69
CA ARG A 228 19.54 -10.09 16.79
C ARG A 228 18.57 -9.83 17.95
N PRO A 229 19.01 -9.98 19.22
CA PRO A 229 18.23 -9.53 20.37
C PRO A 229 17.97 -8.01 20.26
N PRO A 230 16.86 -7.51 20.84
CA PRO A 230 16.35 -6.16 20.62
C PRO A 230 17.33 -5.02 20.93
N ASP A 231 18.38 -5.27 21.73
CA ASP A 231 19.37 -4.26 22.14
C ASP A 231 20.69 -4.28 21.33
N ALA A 232 20.87 -5.19 20.36
CA ALA A 232 22.14 -5.28 19.64
C ALA A 232 22.25 -4.23 18.50
N HIS A 233 23.29 -3.39 18.57
CA HIS A 233 23.55 -2.34 17.59
C HIS A 233 23.65 -2.85 16.13
N ARG A 234 23.17 -2.02 15.19
CA ARG A 234 23.10 -2.31 13.75
C ARG A 234 24.50 -2.49 13.13
N THR A 235 25.50 -1.77 13.63
CA THR A 235 26.92 -1.90 13.33
C THR A 235 27.64 -2.62 14.48
N PRO A 236 28.57 -3.55 14.19
CA PRO A 236 29.35 -4.20 15.24
C PRO A 236 30.17 -3.16 16.00
N ASN A 237 30.26 -3.29 17.33
CA ASN A 237 30.94 -2.32 18.20
C ASN A 237 32.39 -2.03 17.78
N LYS A 238 33.07 -3.00 17.15
CA LYS A 238 34.40 -2.83 16.58
C LYS A 238 34.43 -1.78 15.46
N VAL A 239 33.42 -1.75 14.60
CA VAL A 239 33.29 -0.75 13.52
C VAL A 239 32.92 0.62 14.09
N LEU A 240 32.07 0.67 15.12
CA LEU A 240 31.80 1.93 15.83
C LEU A 240 33.05 2.50 16.49
N LYS A 241 33.87 1.64 17.11
CA LYS A 241 35.16 2.03 17.70
C LYS A 241 36.18 2.46 16.65
N GLN A 242 36.24 1.78 15.51
CA GLN A 242 37.10 2.20 14.40
C GLN A 242 36.64 3.53 13.78
N MET A 243 35.32 3.74 13.65
CA MET A 243 34.77 5.00 13.16
C MET A 243 35.01 6.14 14.15
N SER A 244 34.85 5.92 15.45
CA SER A 244 35.20 6.94 16.46
C SER A 244 36.69 7.23 16.44
N ASP A 245 37.54 6.20 16.41
CA ASP A 245 39.00 6.39 16.35
C ASP A 245 39.42 7.15 15.08
N TYR A 246 38.72 6.94 13.94
CA TYR A 246 38.96 7.69 12.71
C TYR A 246 38.52 9.15 12.81
N ILE A 247 37.34 9.41 13.38
CA ILE A 247 36.84 10.78 13.59
C ILE A 247 37.77 11.54 14.53
N ASP A 248 38.21 10.90 15.62
CA ASP A 248 39.04 11.54 16.64
C ASP A 248 40.48 11.79 16.18
N LYS A 249 41.04 10.92 15.31
CA LYS A 249 42.47 10.97 14.95
C LYS A 249 42.76 11.40 13.52
N ARG A 250 41.83 11.24 12.58
CA ARG A 250 42.07 11.40 11.14
C ARG A 250 41.16 12.40 10.45
N MET A 251 40.00 12.75 11.03
CA MET A 251 39.18 13.80 10.44
C MET A 251 39.73 15.16 10.90
N PRO A 252 40.19 16.03 9.98
CA PRO A 252 40.61 17.36 10.34
C PRO A 252 39.41 18.09 10.95
N SER A 253 39.63 18.77 12.07
CA SER A 253 38.56 19.50 12.72
C SER A 253 38.10 20.65 11.82
N LEU A 254 36.84 21.08 11.95
CA LEU A 254 36.32 22.21 11.19
C LEU A 254 37.17 23.48 11.39
N VAL A 255 37.78 23.62 12.56
CA VAL A 255 38.71 24.70 12.94
C VAL A 255 40.03 24.59 12.16
N GLU A 256 40.55 23.38 12.01
CA GLU A 256 41.79 23.09 11.29
C GLU A 256 41.62 23.31 9.78
N MET A 257 40.51 22.83 9.20
CA MET A 257 40.16 23.11 7.80
C MET A 257 39.99 24.62 7.53
N TRP A 258 39.41 25.37 8.48
CA TRP A 258 39.24 26.81 8.34
C TRP A 258 40.59 27.55 8.41
N GLY A 259 41.48 27.12 9.32
CA GLY A 259 42.84 27.66 9.42
C GLY A 259 43.70 27.40 8.18
N GLU A 260 43.56 26.22 7.58
CA GLU A 260 44.27 25.85 6.35
C GLU A 260 43.76 26.65 5.13
N GLY A 261 42.45 26.86 5.01
CA GLY A 261 41.85 27.71 3.98
C GLY A 261 42.23 29.19 4.09
N GLY A 262 42.60 29.68 5.27
CA GLY A 262 43.08 31.05 5.49
C GLY A 262 44.54 31.28 5.09
N ARG A 263 45.41 30.26 5.20
CA ARG A 263 46.85 30.38 4.88
C ARG A 263 47.15 30.40 3.39
N GLY A 264 46.33 29.73 2.58
CA GLY A 264 46.48 29.71 1.12
C GLY A 264 46.29 31.07 0.42
N LYS A 265 45.68 32.07 1.09
CA LYS A 265 45.54 33.42 0.51
C LYS A 265 46.76 34.32 0.70
N THR A 266 47.64 34.02 1.65
CA THR A 266 48.81 34.87 1.94
C THR A 266 50.08 34.47 1.18
N GLU A 267 50.17 33.25 0.65
CA GLU A 267 51.34 32.80 -0.15
C GLU A 267 51.25 33.15 -1.64
N GLY A 268 50.07 33.57 -2.14
CA GLY A 268 49.89 34.01 -3.53
C GLY A 268 50.30 35.45 -3.84
N ASP A 269 50.62 36.25 -2.81
CA ASP A 269 50.83 37.71 -2.91
C ASP A 269 52.30 38.13 -2.73
N ARG A 270 53.24 37.19 -2.82
CA ARG A 270 54.68 37.48 -2.78
C ARG A 270 55.44 36.73 -3.87
N LEU A 271 55.36 37.25 -5.10
CA LEU A 271 56.45 37.11 -6.06
C LEU A 271 56.75 38.48 -6.71
N PRO A 272 58.04 38.77 -6.97
CA PRO A 272 58.62 40.11 -7.19
C PRO A 272 58.32 40.75 -8.54
#